data_AF-A0A1C4W901-F1
#
_entry.id   AF-A0A1C4W901-F1
#
_cell.length_a   1.000
_cell.length_b   1.000
_cell.length_c   1.000
_cell.angle_alpha   90.00
_cell.angle_beta   90.00
_cell.angle_gamma   90.00
#
_symmetry.space_group_name_H-M   'P 1'
#
loop_
_entity.id
_entity.type
_entity.pdbx_description
1 polymer ?
#
loop_
_entity_poly.entity_id
_entity_poly.type
_entity_poly.pdbx_seq_one_letter_code
_entity_poly.pdbx_strand_id
1 'polypeptide(L)'
;MSSHCYVGVTEPHRPRLAHARFVLCGGHPSAVLPTLAAIWARHAHYNTRALVTAILASDWEYLDQDITAAAHSAFTGKHPVPGVGMALASICAGGTVDAPESVTVFPLSHARHLDVEWIYLLDPDSATVAMHADDGSLVARYPLSGCLPRPAAANRCMAELGGTAAAGAPR
;
A
#
# COMPACT_ATOMS: atom_id res chain seq x y z
N MET A 1 3.19 13.20 -13.30
CA MET A 1 2.15 13.77 -12.42
C MET A 1 2.15 12.94 -11.15
N SER A 2 2.37 13.55 -9.98
CA SER A 2 2.12 12.88 -8.71
C SER A 2 0.61 12.80 -8.52
N SER A 3 0.03 11.60 -8.55
CA SER A 3 -1.37 11.41 -8.15
C SER A 3 -1.43 11.27 -6.64
N HIS A 4 -2.31 12.04 -6.01
CA HIS A 4 -2.54 12.04 -4.57
C HIS A 4 -3.70 11.10 -4.24
N CYS A 5 -3.69 10.48 -3.05
CA CYS A 5 -4.81 9.67 -2.59
C CYS A 5 -4.95 9.69 -1.07
N TYR A 6 -6.07 9.16 -0.60
CA TYR A 6 -6.23 8.79 0.81
C TYR A 6 -6.24 7.26 0.95
N VAL A 7 -5.58 6.75 1.99
CA VAL A 7 -5.65 5.33 2.37
C VAL A 7 -6.07 5.22 3.82
N GLY A 8 -7.02 4.35 4.12
CA GLY A 8 -7.58 4.26 5.45
C GLY A 8 -8.54 3.10 5.66
N VAL A 9 -9.50 3.31 6.55
CA VAL A 9 -10.53 2.35 6.97
C VAL A 9 -11.86 3.08 7.15
N THR A 10 -12.98 2.38 7.04
CA THR A 10 -14.28 2.92 7.47
C THR A 10 -14.54 2.60 8.95
N GLU A 11 -15.23 3.50 9.63
CA GLU A 11 -15.70 3.25 11.00
C GLU A 11 -16.71 2.08 10.99
N PRO A 12 -16.50 0.99 11.74
CA PRO A 12 -17.36 -0.21 11.70
C PRO A 12 -18.84 0.09 11.99
N HIS A 13 -19.11 1.03 12.90
CA HIS A 13 -20.47 1.43 13.28
C HIS A 13 -21.02 2.56 12.40
N ARG A 14 -20.20 3.15 11.53
CA ARG A 14 -20.56 4.24 10.63
C ARG A 14 -19.83 4.04 9.29
N PRO A 15 -20.27 3.10 8.43
CA PRO A 15 -19.55 2.71 7.22
C PRO A 15 -19.41 3.82 6.16
N ARG A 16 -20.05 4.99 6.38
CA ARG A 16 -19.90 6.19 5.55
C ARG A 16 -18.83 7.15 6.06
N LEU A 17 -18.29 6.94 7.25
CA LEU A 17 -17.26 7.76 7.87
C LEU A 17 -15.90 7.06 7.68
N ALA A 18 -14.99 7.70 6.95
CA ALA A 18 -13.65 7.21 6.71
C ALA A 18 -12.66 7.84 7.67
N HIS A 19 -11.71 7.03 8.13
CA HIS A 19 -10.51 7.44 8.86
C HIS A 19 -9.33 7.11 7.96
N ALA A 20 -8.63 8.12 7.46
CA ALA A 20 -7.61 7.93 6.43
C ALA A 20 -6.42 8.88 6.59
N ARG A 21 -5.32 8.48 5.94
CA ARG A 21 -4.08 9.24 5.83
C ARG A 21 -3.82 9.63 4.39
N PHE A 22 -3.22 10.80 4.24
CA PHE A 22 -2.87 11.33 2.93
C PHE A 22 -1.62 10.62 2.39
N VAL A 23 -1.60 10.36 1.09
CA VAL A 23 -0.44 9.87 0.36
C VAL A 23 -0.16 10.84 -0.79
N LEU A 24 0.99 11.50 -0.73
CA LEU A 24 1.38 12.57 -1.65
C LEU A 24 1.70 12.05 -3.05
N CYS A 25 2.26 10.85 -3.19
CA CYS A 25 2.72 10.32 -4.48
C CYS A 25 2.30 8.88 -4.69
N GLY A 26 2.00 8.55 -5.96
CA GLY A 26 1.71 7.18 -6.38
C GLY A 26 0.27 6.73 -6.14
N GLY A 27 -0.67 7.68 -6.00
CA GLY A 27 -2.08 7.42 -5.69
C GLY A 27 -2.92 6.76 -6.80
N HIS A 28 -2.31 6.32 -7.91
CA HIS A 28 -3.05 5.67 -8.99
C HIS A 28 -3.36 4.19 -8.65
N PRO A 29 -4.52 3.63 -9.04
CA PRO A 29 -4.91 2.26 -8.68
C PRO A 29 -3.89 1.19 -9.05
N SER A 30 -3.22 1.34 -10.20
CA SER A 30 -2.18 0.39 -10.65
C SER A 30 -0.92 0.39 -9.79
N ALA A 31 -0.73 1.39 -8.93
CA ALA A 31 0.40 1.51 -8.01
C ALA A 31 -0.03 1.23 -6.56
N VAL A 32 -1.12 1.85 -6.08
CA VAL A 32 -1.55 1.71 -4.68
C VAL A 32 -1.99 0.28 -4.34
N LEU A 33 -2.85 -0.32 -5.15
CA LEU A 33 -3.41 -1.65 -4.87
C LEU A 33 -2.34 -2.73 -4.72
N PRO A 34 -1.38 -2.90 -5.67
CA PRO A 34 -0.31 -3.87 -5.49
C PRO A 34 0.62 -3.51 -4.35
N THR A 35 0.89 -2.23 -4.09
CA THR A 35 1.74 -1.79 -2.98
C THR A 35 1.13 -2.16 -1.63
N LEU A 36 -0.16 -1.86 -1.41
CA LEU A 36 -0.87 -2.24 -0.18
C LEU A 36 -0.89 -3.75 0.03
N ALA A 37 -1.13 -4.53 -1.03
CA ALA A 37 -1.09 -5.98 -0.97
C ALA A 37 0.29 -6.50 -0.57
N ALA A 38 1.35 -5.88 -1.09
CA ALA A 38 2.71 -6.34 -0.87
C ALA A 38 3.20 -5.96 0.55
N ILE A 39 2.85 -4.78 1.06
CA ILE A 39 3.03 -4.41 2.49
C ILE A 39 2.23 -5.36 3.38
N TRP A 40 0.97 -5.66 3.04
CA TRP A 40 0.14 -6.60 3.79
C TRP A 40 0.79 -7.99 3.92
N ALA A 41 1.30 -8.55 2.83
CA ALA A 41 1.91 -9.87 2.84
C ALA A 41 3.27 -9.89 3.56
N ARG A 42 4.12 -8.87 3.38
CA ARG A 42 5.51 -8.89 3.86
C ARG A 42 5.71 -8.24 5.22
N HIS A 43 5.17 -7.05 5.42
CA HIS A 43 5.32 -6.29 6.66
C HIS A 43 4.24 -6.68 7.67
N ALA A 44 2.98 -6.71 7.23
CA ALA A 44 1.87 -7.02 8.13
C ALA A 44 1.64 -8.53 8.30
N HIS A 45 2.40 -9.39 7.64
CA HIS A 45 2.28 -10.85 7.70
C HIS A 45 0.85 -11.36 7.53
N TYR A 46 0.14 -10.84 6.51
CA TYR A 46 -1.26 -11.14 6.21
C TYR A 46 -2.26 -10.67 7.29
N ASN A 47 -1.85 -9.84 8.24
CA ASN A 47 -2.73 -9.23 9.24
C ASN A 47 -3.21 -7.85 8.76
N THR A 48 -4.46 -7.77 8.30
CA THR A 48 -5.02 -6.51 7.78
C THR A 48 -5.16 -5.43 8.86
N ARG A 49 -5.40 -5.81 10.12
CA ARG A 49 -5.43 -4.83 11.23
C ARG A 49 -4.06 -4.22 11.46
N ALA A 50 -3.00 -5.01 11.40
CA ALA A 50 -1.63 -4.51 11.50
C ALA A 50 -1.29 -3.58 10.31
N LEU A 51 -1.75 -3.90 9.09
CA LEU A 51 -1.64 -2.99 7.95
C LEU A 51 -2.37 -1.67 8.21
N VAL A 52 -3.63 -1.71 8.66
CA VAL A 52 -4.40 -0.49 8.96
C VAL A 52 -3.70 0.37 10.01
N THR A 53 -3.23 -0.24 11.10
CA THR A 53 -2.46 0.46 12.14
C THR A 53 -1.21 1.12 11.57
N ALA A 54 -0.45 0.40 10.72
CA ALA A 54 0.74 0.95 10.09
C ALA A 54 0.39 2.14 9.19
N ILE A 55 -0.59 2.00 8.29
CA ILE A 55 -1.01 3.06 7.37
C ILE A 55 -1.51 4.30 8.11
N LEU A 56 -2.30 4.13 9.17
CA LEU A 56 -2.88 5.25 9.92
C LEU A 56 -1.88 5.97 10.85
N ALA A 57 -0.66 5.46 11.01
CA ALA A 57 0.32 6.03 11.92
C ALA A 57 0.92 7.36 11.42
N SER A 58 0.87 7.65 10.12
CA SER A 58 1.51 8.84 9.53
C SER A 58 0.84 9.23 8.22
N ASP A 59 1.05 10.46 7.78
CA ASP A 59 0.87 10.81 6.37
C ASP A 59 2.11 10.39 5.58
N TRP A 60 1.91 10.08 4.32
CA TRP A 60 2.90 9.40 3.50
C TRP A 60 3.32 10.29 2.35
N GLU A 61 4.63 10.37 2.11
CA GLU A 61 5.11 10.85 0.82
C GLU A 61 4.75 9.82 -0.25
N TYR A 62 5.07 8.55 0.01
CA TYR A 62 4.68 7.41 -0.81
C TYR A 62 4.70 6.13 0.04
N LEU A 63 3.92 5.15 -0.40
CA LEU A 63 3.94 3.80 0.15
C LEU A 63 4.90 2.95 -0.69
N ASP A 64 5.72 2.16 -0.01
CA ASP A 64 6.63 1.20 -0.63
C ASP A 64 7.10 0.18 0.41
N GLN A 65 6.84 -1.09 0.12
CA GLN A 65 7.23 -2.24 0.92
C GLN A 65 8.75 -2.44 1.03
N ASP A 66 9.55 -1.88 0.11
CA ASP A 66 10.98 -2.11 0.04
C ASP A 66 11.79 -1.02 0.78
N ILE A 67 11.09 -0.06 1.39
CA ILE A 67 11.71 0.92 2.27
C ILE A 67 12.33 0.23 3.48
N THR A 68 13.58 0.60 3.77
CA THR A 68 14.35 0.10 4.92
C THR A 68 14.66 1.22 5.89
N ALA A 69 15.11 0.88 7.10
CA ALA A 69 15.50 1.88 8.10
C ALA A 69 16.70 2.75 7.65
N ALA A 70 17.48 2.26 6.69
CA ALA A 70 18.62 2.97 6.10
C ALA A 70 18.22 3.80 4.86
N ALA A 71 16.94 3.82 4.46
CA ALA A 71 16.51 4.65 3.34
C ALA A 71 16.60 6.12 3.74
N HIS A 72 17.31 6.91 2.95
CA HIS A 72 17.46 8.36 3.17
C HIS A 72 16.63 9.11 2.14
N SER A 73 15.88 10.12 2.61
CA SER A 73 15.29 11.11 1.71
C SER A 73 16.26 12.28 1.54
N ALA A 74 16.41 12.77 0.30
CA ALA A 74 17.17 13.99 0.03
C ALA A 74 16.45 15.26 0.55
N PHE A 75 15.19 15.14 0.95
CA PHE A 75 14.37 16.25 1.42
C PHE A 75 14.18 16.17 2.93
N THR A 76 14.23 17.33 3.57
CA THR A 76 13.92 17.47 5.00
C THR A 76 12.46 17.14 5.28
N GLY A 77 12.16 16.67 6.49
CA GLY A 77 10.79 16.41 6.92
C GLY A 77 10.21 15.09 6.46
N LYS A 78 11.06 14.11 6.18
CA LYS A 78 10.67 12.76 5.78
C LYS A 78 11.43 11.74 6.59
N HIS A 79 10.79 10.64 6.93
CA HIS A 79 11.44 9.54 7.64
C HIS A 79 10.96 8.19 7.11
N PRO A 80 11.88 7.22 6.95
CA PRO A 80 11.50 5.90 6.49
C PRO A 80 10.74 5.13 7.58
N VAL A 81 9.64 4.49 7.20
CA VAL A 81 8.97 3.47 8.00
C VAL A 81 9.23 2.12 7.32
N PRO A 82 10.12 1.27 7.89
CA PRO A 82 10.57 0.06 7.24
C PRO A 82 9.42 -0.88 6.86
N GLY A 83 9.38 -1.30 5.60
CA GLY A 83 8.37 -2.19 5.06
C GLY A 83 7.03 -1.53 4.74
N VAL A 84 6.88 -0.21 4.91
CA VAL A 84 5.60 0.50 4.71
C VAL A 84 5.75 1.66 3.72
N GLY A 85 6.70 2.56 3.94
CA GLY A 85 6.87 3.72 3.06
C GLY A 85 7.72 4.83 3.64
N MET A 86 7.74 5.96 2.93
CA MET A 86 8.38 7.20 3.39
C MET A 86 7.31 8.10 4.00
N ALA A 87 7.36 8.30 5.32
CA ALA A 87 6.40 9.13 6.04
C ALA A 87 6.80 10.59 6.03
N LEU A 88 5.81 11.49 5.96
CA LEU A 88 5.98 12.92 6.17
C LEU A 88 6.10 13.18 7.67
N ALA A 89 7.20 13.80 8.10
CA ALA A 89 7.35 14.27 9.46
C ALA A 89 6.72 15.66 9.58
N SER A 90 5.90 15.87 10.63
CA SER A 90 5.49 17.21 11.01
C SER A 90 6.71 17.92 11.62
N ILE A 91 7.35 18.80 10.84
CA ILE A 91 8.42 19.65 11.37
C ILE A 91 7.78 20.90 11.93
N CYS A 92 7.79 21.03 13.25
CA CYS A 92 7.35 22.27 13.89
C CYS A 92 8.41 23.37 13.77
N ALA A 93 7.95 24.62 13.79
CA ALA A 93 8.80 25.82 13.76
C ALA A 93 9.75 25.83 14.96
N GLY A 94 10.94 25.26 14.77
CA GLY A 94 11.86 24.93 15.86
C GLY A 94 12.74 23.70 15.56
N GLY A 95 12.44 22.94 14.51
CA GLY A 95 13.25 21.79 14.09
C GLY A 95 13.01 20.53 14.94
N THR A 96 12.02 20.56 15.83
CA THR A 96 11.55 19.38 16.57
C THR A 96 10.52 18.62 15.73
N VAL A 97 10.69 17.30 15.69
CA VAL A 97 9.71 16.39 15.07
C VAL A 97 8.52 16.30 16.02
N ASP A 98 7.36 16.80 15.56
CA ASP A 98 6.13 16.71 16.32
C ASP A 98 5.47 15.34 16.13
N ALA A 99 4.52 15.03 17.02
CA ALA A 99 3.65 13.86 16.83
C ALA A 99 2.99 13.93 15.44
N PRO A 100 2.73 12.78 14.80
CA PRO A 100 2.01 12.73 13.53
C PRO A 100 0.71 13.55 13.61
N GLU A 101 0.32 14.23 12.54
CA GLU A 101 -0.96 14.94 12.49
C GLU A 101 -2.11 13.99 12.89
N SER A 102 -3.26 14.53 13.28
CA SER A 102 -4.42 13.67 13.57
C SER A 102 -4.89 12.97 12.30
N VAL A 103 -5.39 11.73 12.42
CA VAL A 103 -5.98 10.99 11.29
C VAL A 103 -7.13 11.81 10.71
N THR A 104 -7.15 11.99 9.39
CA THR A 104 -8.22 12.71 8.72
C THR A 104 -9.51 11.90 8.78
N VAL A 105 -10.56 12.51 9.32
CA VAL A 105 -11.89 11.89 9.43
C VAL A 105 -12.88 12.65 8.57
N PHE A 106 -13.52 11.97 7.63
CA PHE A 106 -14.48 12.59 6.74
C PHE A 106 -15.59 11.62 6.33
N PRO A 107 -16.83 12.10 6.13
CA PRO A 107 -17.85 11.28 5.49
C PRO A 107 -17.57 11.17 3.99
N LEU A 108 -17.76 9.99 3.40
CA LEU A 108 -17.51 9.75 1.97
C LEU A 108 -18.33 10.68 1.06
N SER A 109 -19.50 11.14 1.51
CA SER A 109 -20.29 12.13 0.78
C SER A 109 -19.61 13.50 0.62
N HIS A 110 -18.56 13.78 1.41
CA HIS A 110 -17.77 15.01 1.32
C HIS A 110 -16.40 14.79 0.66
N ALA A 111 -16.16 13.63 0.04
CA ALA A 111 -14.89 13.30 -0.63
C ALA A 111 -14.46 14.34 -1.68
N ARG A 112 -15.43 14.99 -2.36
CA ARG A 112 -15.16 16.03 -3.38
C ARG A 112 -14.35 17.22 -2.88
N HIS A 113 -14.25 17.40 -1.57
CA HIS A 113 -13.50 18.50 -0.95
C HIS A 113 -12.05 18.12 -0.60
N LEU A 114 -11.62 16.89 -0.87
CA LEU A 114 -10.31 16.37 -0.46
C LEU A 114 -9.18 16.58 -1.47
N ASP A 115 -9.50 17.09 -2.67
CA ASP A 115 -8.52 17.32 -3.76
C ASP A 115 -7.65 16.08 -4.07
N VAL A 116 -8.30 14.90 -4.15
CA VAL A 116 -7.68 13.63 -4.54
C VAL A 116 -8.49 12.92 -5.60
N GLU A 117 -7.83 12.10 -6.41
CA GLU A 117 -8.51 11.29 -7.44
C GLU A 117 -9.09 9.99 -6.85
N TRP A 118 -8.45 9.44 -5.82
CA TRP A 118 -8.75 8.10 -5.31
C TRP A 118 -8.71 8.04 -3.78
N ILE A 119 -9.60 7.21 -3.24
CA ILE A 119 -9.66 6.87 -1.82
C ILE A 119 -9.69 5.34 -1.69
N TYR A 120 -8.79 4.79 -0.88
CA TYR A 120 -8.63 3.35 -0.67
C TYR A 120 -8.95 3.00 0.79
N LEU A 121 -10.00 2.23 1.01
CA LEU A 121 -10.46 1.86 2.34
C LEU A 121 -10.29 0.36 2.55
N LEU A 122 -9.40 0.01 3.47
CA LEU A 122 -9.15 -1.35 3.92
C LEU A 122 -10.31 -1.82 4.79
N ASP A 123 -10.76 -3.05 4.58
CA ASP A 123 -11.66 -3.75 5.48
C ASP A 123 -10.81 -4.74 6.32
N PRO A 124 -10.64 -4.47 7.63
CA PRO A 124 -9.81 -5.29 8.50
C PRO A 124 -10.33 -6.71 8.70
N ASP A 125 -11.63 -6.94 8.50
CA ASP A 125 -12.27 -8.23 8.77
C ASP A 125 -12.30 -9.12 7.52
N SER A 126 -12.34 -8.54 6.32
CA SER A 126 -12.38 -9.29 5.05
C SER A 126 -11.05 -9.29 4.27
N ALA A 127 -10.04 -8.53 4.71
CA ALA A 127 -8.79 -8.34 3.97
C ALA A 127 -9.02 -7.87 2.52
N THR A 128 -9.98 -6.94 2.35
CA THR A 128 -10.30 -6.30 1.08
C THR A 128 -9.94 -4.82 1.10
N VAL A 129 -9.72 -4.25 -0.07
CA VAL A 129 -9.65 -2.80 -0.31
C VAL A 129 -10.86 -2.40 -1.13
N ALA A 130 -11.66 -1.48 -0.61
CA ALA A 130 -12.63 -0.73 -1.37
C ALA A 130 -11.95 0.50 -2.01
N MET A 131 -12.10 0.65 -3.31
CA MET A 131 -11.60 1.79 -4.07
C MET A 131 -12.76 2.72 -4.39
N HIS A 132 -12.62 3.98 -4.01
CA HIS A 132 -13.60 5.03 -4.24
C HIS A 132 -13.01 6.12 -5.13
N ALA A 133 -13.87 6.73 -5.95
CA ALA A 133 -13.52 7.91 -6.73
C ALA A 133 -13.50 9.17 -5.86
N ASP A 134 -13.10 10.29 -6.46
CA ASP A 134 -13.06 11.64 -5.86
C ASP A 134 -14.39 12.12 -5.28
N ASP A 135 -15.53 11.60 -5.77
CA ASP A 135 -16.86 11.88 -5.24
C ASP A 135 -17.33 10.94 -4.13
N GLY A 136 -16.47 10.02 -3.71
CA GLY A 136 -16.74 9.03 -2.67
C GLY A 136 -17.58 7.84 -3.12
N SER A 137 -17.97 7.78 -4.40
CA SER A 137 -18.65 6.62 -4.96
C SER A 137 -17.72 5.40 -4.97
N LEU A 138 -18.28 4.24 -4.61
CA LEU A 138 -17.54 2.98 -4.65
C LEU A 138 -17.36 2.54 -6.10
N VAL A 139 -16.11 2.40 -6.54
CA VAL A 139 -15.76 1.93 -7.88
C VAL A 139 -15.59 0.42 -7.91
N ALA A 140 -14.85 -0.14 -6.95
CA ALA A 140 -14.59 -1.58 -6.90
C ALA A 140 -14.14 -2.05 -5.50
N ARG A 141 -14.19 -3.36 -5.28
CA ARG A 141 -13.57 -4.03 -4.14
C ARG A 141 -12.61 -5.11 -4.61
N TYR A 142 -11.44 -5.15 -4.00
CA TYR A 142 -10.41 -6.13 -4.33
C TYR A 142 -9.95 -6.88 -3.07
N PRO A 143 -9.88 -8.22 -3.09
CA PRO A 143 -9.16 -8.94 -2.04
C PRO A 143 -7.67 -8.60 -2.13
N LEU A 144 -7.02 -8.32 -0.99
CA LEU A 144 -5.59 -7.99 -0.96
C LEU A 144 -4.72 -9.10 -1.56
N SER A 145 -5.11 -10.37 -1.36
CA SER A 145 -4.46 -11.52 -2.00
C SER A 145 -4.53 -11.51 -3.52
N GLY A 146 -5.61 -10.97 -4.10
CA GLY A 146 -5.77 -10.82 -5.54
C GLY A 146 -4.99 -9.66 -6.14
N CYS A 147 -4.49 -8.75 -5.31
CA CYS A 147 -3.68 -7.60 -5.71
C CYS A 147 -2.17 -7.86 -5.61
N LEU A 148 -1.75 -9.00 -5.04
CA LEU A 148 -0.33 -9.32 -4.95
C LEU A 148 0.31 -9.37 -6.35
N PRO A 149 1.51 -8.79 -6.52
CA PRO A 149 2.27 -8.99 -7.73
C PRO A 149 2.41 -10.48 -7.98
N ARG A 150 2.06 -10.94 -9.18
CA ARG A 150 2.38 -12.32 -9.55
C ARG A 150 3.89 -12.50 -9.39
N PRO A 151 4.37 -13.59 -8.76
CA PRO A 151 5.79 -13.87 -8.78
C PRO A 151 6.20 -13.85 -10.25
N ALA A 152 7.19 -13.02 -10.59
CA ALA A 152 7.82 -13.09 -11.89
C ALA A 152 8.15 -14.56 -12.10
N ALA A 153 7.61 -15.17 -13.16
CA ALA A 153 7.88 -16.56 -13.44
C ALA A 153 9.40 -16.71 -13.44
N ALA A 154 9.95 -17.33 -12.39
CA ALA A 154 11.35 -17.70 -12.37
C ALA A 154 11.58 -18.42 -13.69
N ASN A 155 12.53 -17.92 -14.47
CA ASN A 155 12.94 -18.46 -15.77
C ASN A 155 12.71 -19.97 -15.78
N ARG A 156 11.70 -20.43 -16.52
CA ARG A 156 11.53 -21.84 -16.87
C ARG A 156 12.58 -22.15 -17.94
N CYS A 157 13.85 -22.03 -17.56
CA CYS A 157 15.00 -22.57 -18.27
C CYS A 157 15.66 -23.54 -17.29
N MET A 158 15.78 -24.80 -17.73
CA MET A 158 16.44 -25.93 -17.08
C MET A 158 15.55 -26.81 -16.19
N ALA A 159 14.77 -27.69 -16.84
CA ALA A 159 14.68 -29.10 -16.46
C ALA A 159 13.97 -29.91 -17.56
N GLU A 160 14.49 -29.93 -18.79
CA GLU A 160 14.37 -31.18 -19.56
C GLU A 160 15.57 -32.04 -19.16
N LEU A 161 15.24 -32.96 -18.25
CA LEU A 161 16.08 -34.04 -17.77
C LEU A 161 16.50 -34.95 -18.92
N GLY A 162 17.72 -35.45 -18.80
CA GLY A 162 18.38 -36.34 -19.74
C GLY A 162 17.53 -37.53 -20.19
N GLY A 163 17.49 -37.73 -21.51
CA GLY A 163 17.15 -38.98 -22.15
C GLY A 163 18.43 -39.66 -22.63
N THR A 164 18.90 -40.63 -21.86
CA THR A 164 19.94 -41.60 -22.21
C THR A 164 19.61 -42.32 -23.51
N ALA A 165 20.56 -42.39 -24.45
CA ALA A 165 20.58 -43.42 -25.50
C ALA A 165 22.00 -43.98 -25.63
N ALA A 166 22.26 -45.06 -24.89
CA ALA A 166 23.37 -45.96 -25.17
C ALA A 166 22.99 -46.82 -26.38
N ALA A 167 23.65 -46.61 -27.51
CA ALA A 167 23.58 -47.52 -28.65
C ALA A 167 24.74 -48.51 -28.54
N GLY A 168 24.39 -49.78 -28.29
CA GLY A 168 25.33 -50.89 -28.19
C GLY A 168 25.96 -51.29 -29.52
N ALA A 169 27.19 -51.76 -29.45
CA ALA A 169 27.72 -52.78 -30.33
C ALA A 169 27.73 -54.10 -29.53
N PRO A 170 27.28 -55.24 -30.10
CA PRO A 170 28.26 -56.09 -30.80
C PRO A 170 27.69 -57.00 -31.92
N ARG A 171 28.44 -57.14 -33.02
CA ARG A 171 29.08 -58.37 -33.55
C ARG A 171 29.44 -58.18 -35.02
#